data_AF-A0A950S3W2-F1
#
_entry.id   AF-A0A950S3W2-F1
#
_cell.length_a   1.000
_cell.length_b   1.000
_cell.length_c   1.000
_cell.angle_alpha   90.00
_cell.angle_beta   90.00
_cell.angle_gamma   90.00
#
_symmetry.space_group_name_H-M   'P 1'
#
loop_
_entity.id
_entity.type
_entity.pdbx_description
1 polymer ?
#
loop_
_entity_poly.entity_id
_entity_poly.type
_entity_poly.pdbx_seq_one_letter_code
_entity_poly.pdbx_strand_id
1 'polypeptide(L)'
;MRKLALAAALVLFAATAFAQQPRIVHGTVTSVAASADLGAQIRGSRTKYIGYAVPQIEGEHVMCCFQNYGDFRSGGTCKLDHEGNFFSNDDRDELHPVSSGVFAVLYSVVDGEIERVRSYSMECVLDANGAAVTWIEGV
;
A
#
# COMPACT_ATOMS: atom_id res chain seq x y z
N MET A 1 -47.36 0.39 -1.16
CA MET A 1 -46.34 0.75 -2.18
C MET A 1 -45.19 1.60 -1.64
N ARG A 2 -45.39 2.53 -0.69
CA ARG A 2 -44.32 3.35 -0.08
C ARG A 2 -43.28 2.62 0.79
N LYS A 3 -43.64 1.47 1.39
CA LYS A 3 -42.75 0.68 2.27
C LYS A 3 -41.74 -0.19 1.51
N LEU A 4 -42.02 -0.51 0.25
CA LEU A 4 -41.12 -1.30 -0.60
C LEU A 4 -39.99 -0.47 -1.22
N ALA A 5 -40.16 0.86 -1.28
CA ALA A 5 -39.15 1.77 -1.83
C ALA A 5 -37.99 2.05 -0.85
N LEU A 6 -38.20 1.91 0.46
CA LEU A 6 -37.13 2.14 1.45
C LEU A 6 -36.15 0.97 1.57
N ALA A 7 -36.59 -0.27 1.29
CA ALA A 7 -35.72 -1.44 1.40
C ALA A 7 -34.68 -1.52 0.26
N ALA A 8 -34.94 -0.87 -0.88
CA ALA A 8 -34.03 -0.87 -2.03
C ALA A 8 -32.89 0.16 -1.91
N ALA A 9 -32.98 1.12 -0.99
CA ALA A 9 -32.00 2.21 -0.86
C ALA A 9 -30.82 1.87 0.06
N LEU A 10 -30.89 0.80 0.87
CA LEU A 10 -29.85 0.47 1.85
C LEU A 10 -28.74 -0.48 1.33
N VAL A 11 -28.86 -1.00 0.11
CA VAL A 11 -27.91 -2.00 -0.42
C VAL A 11 -26.80 -1.38 -1.30
N LEU A 12 -26.82 -0.06 -1.51
CA LEU A 12 -25.94 0.61 -2.48
C LEU A 12 -24.66 1.25 -1.90
N PHE A 13 -24.31 1.03 -0.63
CA PHE A 13 -23.18 1.73 0.01
C PHE A 13 -21.92 0.89 0.31
N ALA A 14 -21.77 -0.31 -0.25
CA ALA A 14 -20.67 -1.22 0.12
C ALA A 14 -19.61 -1.48 -0.96
N ALA A 15 -19.46 -0.63 -1.99
CA ALA A 15 -18.60 -0.95 -3.14
C ALA A 15 -17.67 0.17 -3.63
N THR A 16 -17.17 1.04 -2.74
CA THR A 16 -16.08 1.97 -3.10
C THR A 16 -14.85 1.73 -2.22
N ALA A 17 -14.18 0.59 -2.39
CA ALA A 17 -12.91 0.31 -1.71
C ALA A 17 -11.84 -0.30 -2.63
N PHE A 18 -12.02 -0.24 -3.95
CA PHE A 18 -11.09 -0.88 -4.91
C PHE A 18 -9.77 -0.11 -5.18
N ALA A 19 -9.40 0.83 -4.32
CA ALA A 19 -8.12 1.54 -4.41
C ALA A 19 -7.34 1.55 -3.07
N GLN A 20 -7.64 0.61 -2.15
CA GLN A 20 -7.02 0.61 -0.82
C GLN A 20 -5.70 -0.18 -0.71
N GLN A 21 -5.17 -0.78 -1.78
CA GLN A 21 -3.90 -1.50 -1.75
C GLN A 21 -3.05 -1.25 -3.01
N PRO A 22 -1.71 -1.18 -2.89
CA PRO A 22 -0.83 -1.06 -4.05
C PRO A 22 -0.85 -2.34 -4.89
N ARG A 23 -0.36 -2.25 -6.13
CA ARG A 23 -0.23 -3.43 -7.00
C ARG A 23 0.91 -4.31 -6.53
N ILE A 24 0.58 -5.31 -5.71
CA ILE A 24 1.54 -6.32 -5.23
C ILE A 24 1.59 -7.48 -6.22
N VAL A 25 2.78 -7.81 -6.71
CA VAL A 25 3.05 -8.88 -7.68
C VAL A 25 3.97 -9.95 -7.07
N HIS A 26 3.98 -11.13 -7.70
CA HIS A 26 4.78 -12.29 -7.30
C HIS A 26 4.68 -12.62 -5.80
N GLY A 27 3.51 -12.48 -5.18
CA GLY A 27 3.27 -12.87 -3.80
C GLY A 27 1.82 -13.24 -3.57
N THR A 28 1.53 -13.73 -2.37
CA THR A 28 0.15 -14.04 -1.96
C THR A 28 -0.34 -12.97 -1.00
N VAL A 29 -1.37 -12.23 -1.38
CA VAL A 29 -1.96 -11.18 -0.54
C VAL A 29 -3.19 -11.72 0.18
N THR A 30 -3.24 -11.56 1.50
CA THR A 30 -4.42 -11.84 2.33
C THR A 30 -4.88 -10.54 2.97
N SER A 31 -6.07 -10.07 2.59
CA SER A 31 -6.70 -8.92 3.22
C SER A 31 -7.35 -9.28 4.55
N VAL A 32 -7.18 -8.43 5.56
CA VAL A 32 -7.83 -8.52 6.87
C VAL A 32 -8.33 -7.14 7.29
N ALA A 33 -9.44 -7.07 8.03
CA ALA A 33 -9.91 -5.80 8.59
C ALA A 33 -8.99 -5.32 9.72
N ALA A 34 -8.85 -4.00 9.85
CA ALA A 34 -8.20 -3.37 11.00
C ALA A 34 -8.92 -3.73 12.29
N SER A 35 -8.15 -4.12 13.31
CA SER A 35 -8.65 -4.33 14.66
C SER A 35 -8.64 -3.01 15.46
N ALA A 36 -9.32 -2.99 16.60
CA ALA A 36 -9.28 -1.85 17.52
C ALA A 36 -7.87 -1.54 18.05
N ASP A 37 -6.96 -2.53 18.06
CA ASP A 37 -5.54 -2.34 18.39
C ASP A 37 -4.67 -2.79 17.21
N LEU A 38 -4.48 -1.85 16.27
CA LEU A 38 -3.63 -2.06 15.10
C LEU A 38 -2.19 -2.47 15.49
N GLY A 39 -1.64 -1.91 16.57
CA GLY A 39 -0.28 -2.22 17.01
C GLY A 39 -0.13 -3.67 17.46
N ALA A 40 -1.10 -4.18 18.23
CA ALA A 40 -1.14 -5.59 18.61
C ALA A 40 -1.38 -6.50 17.41
N GLN A 41 -2.23 -6.11 16.46
CA GLN A 41 -2.49 -6.87 15.23
C GLN A 41 -1.21 -7.02 14.38
N ILE A 42 -0.43 -5.94 14.21
CA ILE A 42 0.84 -5.99 13.48
C ILE A 42 1.85 -6.88 14.21
N ARG A 43 2.07 -6.68 15.52
CA ARG A 43 3.02 -7.50 16.31
C ARG A 43 2.61 -8.97 16.43
N GLY A 44 1.31 -9.26 16.37
CA GLY A 44 0.76 -10.61 16.42
C GLY A 44 0.85 -11.37 15.09
N SER A 45 0.98 -10.65 13.97
CA SER A 45 1.12 -11.26 12.65
C SER A 45 2.47 -11.99 12.52
N ARG A 46 2.48 -13.04 11.70
CA ARG A 46 3.68 -13.84 11.36
C ARG A 46 3.96 -13.83 9.86
N THR A 47 3.21 -13.04 9.11
CA THR A 47 3.38 -12.91 7.67
C THR A 47 4.65 -12.10 7.38
N LYS A 48 5.43 -12.53 6.38
CA LYS A 48 6.71 -11.88 6.03
C LYS A 48 6.56 -10.39 5.75
N TYR A 49 5.44 -9.97 5.15
CA TYR A 49 5.10 -8.57 4.98
C TYR A 49 3.71 -8.25 5.54
N ILE A 50 3.58 -7.07 6.15
CA ILE A 50 2.31 -6.54 6.67
C ILE A 50 2.17 -5.13 6.14
N GLY A 51 1.05 -4.81 5.49
CA GLY A 51 0.83 -3.50 4.89
C GLY A 51 -0.51 -2.88 5.23
N TYR A 52 -0.59 -1.55 5.21
CA TYR A 52 -1.85 -0.80 5.23
C TYR A 52 -1.68 0.57 4.56
N ALA A 53 -2.79 1.19 4.19
CA ALA A 53 -2.80 2.54 3.64
C ALA A 53 -2.93 3.60 4.75
N VAL A 54 -2.28 4.75 4.58
CA VAL A 54 -2.36 5.93 5.46
C VAL A 54 -2.66 7.17 4.62
N PRO A 55 -3.49 8.11 5.11
CA PRO A 55 -3.68 9.41 4.45
C PRO A 55 -2.36 10.15 4.21
N GLN A 56 -2.19 10.63 2.99
CA GLN A 56 -1.08 11.49 2.61
C GLN A 56 -1.42 12.95 2.92
N ILE A 57 -0.43 13.74 3.36
CA ILE A 57 -0.55 15.20 3.37
C ILE A 57 -0.50 15.70 1.93
N GLU A 58 -1.24 16.77 1.61
CA GLU A 58 -1.20 17.39 0.28
C GLU A 58 0.23 17.79 -0.11
N GLY A 59 0.60 17.46 -1.35
CA GLY A 59 1.94 17.68 -1.90
C GLY A 59 2.33 16.57 -2.88
N GLU A 60 3.33 16.83 -3.71
CA GLU A 60 3.90 15.80 -4.59
C GLU A 60 4.89 14.94 -3.81
N HIS A 61 4.56 13.66 -3.64
CA HIS A 61 5.39 12.70 -2.92
C HIS A 61 5.49 11.40 -3.72
N VAL A 62 6.62 11.19 -4.39
CA VAL A 62 6.86 9.95 -5.15
C VAL A 62 7.75 9.03 -4.35
N MET A 63 7.15 7.95 -3.83
CA MET A 63 7.80 6.95 -2.99
C MET A 63 7.98 5.60 -3.71
N CYS A 64 8.13 5.63 -5.03
CA CYS A 64 8.44 4.44 -5.82
C CYS A 64 9.95 4.16 -5.91
N CYS A 65 10.28 2.93 -6.26
CA CYS A 65 11.63 2.50 -6.51
C CYS A 65 11.99 2.84 -7.95
N PHE A 66 13.01 3.66 -8.13
CA PHE A 66 13.47 4.06 -9.45
C PHE A 66 14.59 3.15 -9.92
N GLN A 67 14.56 2.79 -11.19
CA GLN A 67 15.75 2.33 -11.88
C GLN A 67 16.39 3.53 -12.56
N ASN A 68 17.69 3.73 -12.30
CA ASN A 68 18.46 4.76 -13.00
C ASN A 68 18.89 4.20 -14.36
N TYR A 69 18.59 4.95 -15.43
CA TYR A 69 19.15 4.70 -16.75
C TYR A 69 19.78 6.00 -17.28
N GLY A 70 21.08 6.21 -16.96
CA GLY A 70 21.70 7.52 -17.13
C GLY A 70 21.04 8.56 -16.20
N ASP A 71 20.57 9.67 -16.76
CA ASP A 71 19.88 10.74 -16.02
C ASP A 71 18.38 10.48 -15.84
N PHE A 72 17.82 9.45 -16.47
CA PHE A 72 16.38 9.15 -16.41
C PHE A 72 16.02 8.32 -15.18
N ARG A 73 15.01 8.78 -14.44
CA ARG A 73 14.38 8.05 -13.34
C ARG A 73 13.08 7.42 -13.85
N SER A 74 13.12 6.13 -14.13
CA SER A 74 11.91 5.39 -14.51
C SER A 74 11.28 4.75 -13.27
N GLY A 75 9.98 4.99 -13.06
CA GLY A 75 9.18 4.35 -12.02
C GLY A 75 9.18 2.82 -12.23
N GLY A 76 9.95 2.13 -11.40
CA GLY A 76 10.18 0.69 -11.50
C GLY A 76 9.33 -0.14 -10.55
N THR A 77 9.57 -1.46 -10.60
CA THR A 77 9.03 -2.41 -9.62
C THR A 77 9.87 -2.39 -8.34
N CYS A 78 9.24 -2.17 -7.20
CA CYS A 78 9.85 -2.20 -5.88
C CYS A 78 9.99 -3.63 -5.36
N LYS A 79 11.19 -4.17 -5.34
CA LYS A 79 11.46 -5.46 -4.70
C LYS A 79 11.47 -5.31 -3.18
N LEU A 80 10.55 -5.97 -2.50
CA LEU A 80 10.36 -5.83 -1.05
C LEU A 80 11.51 -6.42 -0.20
N ASP A 81 12.25 -7.36 -0.79
CA ASP A 81 13.39 -8.04 -0.19
C ASP A 81 14.74 -7.39 -0.49
N HIS A 82 14.78 -6.35 -1.32
CA HIS A 82 16.01 -5.64 -1.69
C HIS A 82 16.17 -4.34 -0.89
N GLU A 83 17.41 -3.92 -0.65
CA GLU A 83 17.76 -2.58 -0.17
C GLU A 83 17.78 -1.53 -1.29
N GLY A 84 17.51 -0.27 -0.95
CA GLY A 84 17.64 0.86 -1.88
C GLY A 84 16.30 1.35 -2.44
N ASN A 85 15.58 2.14 -1.65
CA ASN A 85 14.55 3.02 -2.17
C ASN A 85 15.09 4.45 -2.09
N PHE A 86 15.26 5.10 -3.24
CA PHE A 86 15.52 6.53 -3.26
C PHE A 86 14.19 7.25 -3.39
N PHE A 87 13.89 8.08 -2.40
CA PHE A 87 12.76 9.00 -2.46
C PHE A 87 13.21 10.26 -3.20
N SER A 88 12.46 10.67 -4.21
CA SER A 88 12.68 11.96 -4.87
C SER A 88 11.61 12.93 -4.38
N ASN A 89 12.03 14.05 -3.79
CA ASN A 89 11.19 15.20 -3.48
C ASN A 89 11.44 16.35 -4.48
N ASP A 90 12.05 16.06 -5.64
CA ASP A 90 12.40 17.10 -6.60
C ASP A 90 11.17 17.42 -7.45
N ASP A 91 10.63 18.64 -7.27
CA ASP A 91 9.45 19.21 -7.97
C ASP A 91 9.72 19.47 -9.48
N ARG A 92 10.62 18.72 -10.11
CA ARG A 92 11.16 19.02 -11.44
C ARG A 92 10.25 18.44 -12.52
N ASP A 93 9.11 19.08 -12.77
CA ASP A 93 8.32 19.04 -14.02
C ASP A 93 8.07 17.66 -14.68
N GLU A 94 8.31 16.55 -13.96
CA GLU A 94 8.12 15.21 -14.48
C GLU A 94 6.66 14.83 -14.25
N LEU A 95 6.03 14.31 -15.30
CA LEU A 95 4.68 13.78 -15.24
C LEU A 95 4.64 12.60 -14.25
N HIS A 96 4.33 12.90 -13.00
CA HIS A 96 4.13 11.89 -11.97
C HIS A 96 2.69 11.36 -12.02
N PRO A 97 2.48 10.07 -11.71
CA PRO A 97 1.13 9.56 -11.52
C PRO A 97 0.40 10.38 -10.47
N VAL A 98 -0.89 10.63 -10.70
CA VAL A 98 -1.74 11.35 -9.74
C VAL A 98 -1.69 10.62 -8.39
N SER A 99 -1.27 11.32 -7.33
CA SER A 99 -1.25 10.76 -5.97
C SER A 99 -2.65 10.26 -5.59
N SER A 100 -2.68 9.08 -4.98
CA SER A 100 -3.93 8.46 -4.52
C SER A 100 -4.53 9.11 -3.25
N GLY A 101 -3.88 10.14 -2.70
CA GLY A 101 -4.26 10.75 -1.41
C GLY A 101 -3.97 9.87 -0.19
N VAL A 102 -3.47 8.66 -0.41
CA VAL A 102 -2.94 7.74 0.60
C VAL A 102 -1.60 7.18 0.13
N PHE A 103 -0.83 6.61 1.05
CA PHE A 103 0.37 5.84 0.74
C PHE A 103 0.40 4.57 1.58
N ALA A 104 1.09 3.55 1.10
CA ALA A 104 1.26 2.28 1.79
C ALA A 104 2.38 2.38 2.83
N VAL A 105 2.13 1.92 4.05
CA VAL A 105 3.16 1.58 5.03
C VAL A 105 3.30 0.06 5.03
N LEU A 106 4.53 -0.44 4.89
CA LEU A 106 4.84 -1.86 4.84
C LEU A 106 5.90 -2.24 5.87
N TYR A 107 5.58 -3.22 6.70
CA TYR A 107 6.47 -3.84 7.67
C TYR A 107 7.05 -5.12 7.07
N SER A 108 8.35 -5.35 7.24
CA SER A 108 8.96 -6.67 7.00
C SER A 108 9.22 -7.37 8.32
N VAL A 109 8.80 -8.62 8.41
CA VAL A 109 8.96 -9.47 9.58
C VAL A 109 10.02 -10.53 9.29
N VAL A 110 11.02 -10.62 10.15
CA VAL A 110 12.09 -11.62 10.12
C VAL A 110 12.19 -12.25 11.51
N ASP A 111 12.17 -13.58 11.57
CA ASP A 111 12.20 -14.35 12.83
C ASP A 111 11.13 -13.93 13.86
N GLY A 112 9.97 -13.47 13.39
CA GLY A 112 8.85 -13.04 14.22
C GLY A 112 8.93 -11.60 14.72
N GLU A 113 10.01 -10.88 14.39
CA GLU A 113 10.22 -9.50 14.77
C GLU A 113 10.13 -8.56 13.57
N ILE A 114 9.71 -7.31 13.81
CA ILE A 114 9.70 -6.28 12.78
C ILE A 114 11.14 -5.84 12.53
N GLU A 115 11.68 -6.21 11.37
CA GLU A 115 13.02 -5.79 10.97
C GLU A 115 13.02 -4.39 10.35
N ARG A 116 11.93 -4.05 9.63
CA ARG A 116 11.91 -2.86 8.78
C ARG A 116 10.51 -2.32 8.58
N VAL A 117 10.44 -1.00 8.39
CA VAL A 117 9.24 -0.29 7.98
C VAL A 117 9.59 0.58 6.78
N ARG A 118 8.79 0.53 5.71
CA ARG A 118 8.97 1.35 4.51
C ARG A 118 7.63 1.91 4.03
N SER A 119 7.69 3.06 3.36
CA SER A 119 6.53 3.70 2.75
C SER A 119 6.63 3.65 1.23
N TYR A 120 5.50 3.45 0.56
CA TYR A 120 5.40 3.39 -0.90
C TYR A 120 4.15 4.14 -1.37
N SER A 121 4.24 4.83 -2.49
CA SER A 121 3.05 5.39 -3.13
C SER A 121 2.19 4.25 -3.69
N MET A 122 0.87 4.46 -3.77
CA MET A 122 -0.07 3.38 -4.11
C MET A 122 0.01 2.94 -5.58
N GLU A 123 0.48 3.83 -6.44
CA GLU A 123 0.73 3.59 -7.85
C GLU A 123 1.96 2.69 -8.11
N CYS A 124 2.82 2.50 -7.11
CA CYS A 124 4.02 1.68 -7.26
C CYS A 124 3.65 0.20 -7.39
N VAL A 125 4.37 -0.52 -8.26
CA VAL A 125 4.31 -1.99 -8.31
C VAL A 125 5.26 -2.54 -7.25
N LEU A 126 4.73 -3.32 -6.31
CA LEU A 126 5.52 -3.94 -5.24
C LEU A 126 5.71 -5.44 -5.53
N ASP A 127 6.95 -5.90 -5.65
CA ASP A 127 7.27 -7.31 -5.87
C ASP A 127 7.64 -7.99 -4.54
N ALA A 128 6.80 -8.93 -4.14
CA ALA A 128 6.95 -9.67 -2.89
C ALA A 128 7.90 -10.88 -3.00
N ASN A 129 8.41 -11.20 -4.19
CA ASN A 129 9.37 -12.28 -4.45
C ASN A 129 9.01 -13.63 -3.80
N GLY A 130 7.80 -14.09 -4.05
CA GLY A 130 7.18 -15.33 -3.54
C GLY A 130 6.61 -15.22 -2.12
N ALA A 131 6.75 -14.09 -1.44
CA ALA A 131 6.35 -13.96 -0.04
C ALA A 131 4.83 -13.77 0.15
N ALA A 132 4.37 -14.18 1.32
CA ALA A 132 3.04 -13.81 1.80
C ALA A 132 3.03 -12.37 2.30
N VAL A 133 1.91 -11.68 2.04
CA VAL A 133 1.61 -10.32 2.49
C VAL A 133 0.24 -10.31 3.17
N THR A 134 0.18 -9.76 4.38
CA THR A 134 -1.08 -9.41 5.03
C THR A 134 -1.36 -7.94 4.76
N TRP A 135 -2.49 -7.65 4.12
CA TRP A 135 -2.96 -6.28 3.92
C TRP A 135 -4.06 -5.96 4.92
N ILE A 136 -3.89 -4.91 5.73
CA ILE A 136 -4.86 -4.48 6.73
C ILE A 136 -5.69 -3.34 6.14
N GLU A 137 -6.99 -3.60 5.99
CA GLU A 137 -7.97 -2.69 5.41
C GLU A 137 -8.66 -1.87 6.50
N GLY A 138 -8.98 -0.60 6.20
CA GLY A 138 -9.76 0.25 7.10
C GLY A 138 -8.99 0.79 8.31
N VAL A 139 -7.67 0.98 8.18
CA VAL A 139 -6.83 1.77 9.10
C VAL A 139 -7.11 3.25 8.91
#